data_AF-A0A8X6PQ70-F1
#
_entry.id   AF-A0A8X6PQ70-F1
#
_cell.length_a   1.000
_cell.length_b   1.000
_cell.length_c   1.000
_cell.angle_alpha   90.00
_cell.angle_beta   90.00
_cell.angle_gamma   90.00
#
_symmetry.space_group_name_H-M   'P 1'
#
loop_
_entity.id
_entity.type
_entity.pdbx_description
1 polymer ?
#
loop_
_entity_poly.entity_id
_entity_poly.type
_entity_poly.pdbx_seq_one_letter_code
_entity_poly.pdbx_strand_id
1 'polypeptide(L)'
;MAQKAWYWLKRKLHPVPHVKVPTAAFFTDVKAEVYAEQLTIADAASFKSIDVSELIRSPFEAEQSPNTMQYTGRFHHLSDWTVRTILAQSCPKRRASIVSHFIQIAEVLHQLRNFHSEFAILSALCSAPVERLKLTWSRVPKSRRRTFSTLCELLSWQDNFESLLEHMDSNRGPCIPYIGFFLKDVYAAHPSHEKLLIMLSMMEKVLSSMPTHQTVNFNHLRVWPNMQHLLEPCPEQDLKGLGSFNFMVSQELEP
;
A
#
# COMPACT_ATOMS: atom_id res chain seq x y z
N MET A 1 -27.69 -7.65 -16.62
CA MET A 1 -28.44 -7.62 -15.34
C MET A 1 -28.11 -8.80 -14.42
N ALA A 2 -27.95 -10.03 -14.94
CA ALA A 2 -27.62 -11.23 -14.14
C ALA A 2 -26.33 -11.13 -13.29
N GLN A 3 -25.30 -10.42 -13.78
CA GLN A 3 -23.98 -10.35 -13.12
C GLN A 3 -23.95 -9.44 -11.88
N LYS A 4 -24.79 -8.38 -11.87
CA LYS A 4 -25.02 -7.56 -10.67
C LYS A 4 -25.83 -8.35 -9.64
N ALA A 5 -26.89 -9.03 -10.07
CA ALA A 5 -27.73 -9.86 -9.19
C ALA A 5 -26.92 -10.98 -8.50
N TRP A 6 -26.00 -11.63 -9.23
CA TRP A 6 -25.10 -12.66 -8.69
C TRP A 6 -24.11 -12.12 -7.64
N TYR A 7 -23.47 -10.97 -7.92
CA TYR A 7 -22.58 -10.31 -6.95
C TYR A 7 -23.33 -9.89 -5.66
N TRP A 8 -24.57 -9.41 -5.82
CA TRP A 8 -25.46 -9.08 -4.70
C TRP A 8 -25.93 -10.31 -3.91
N LEU A 9 -26.19 -11.45 -4.56
CA LEU A 9 -26.60 -12.69 -3.89
C LEU A 9 -25.47 -13.28 -3.03
N LYS A 10 -24.21 -13.25 -3.51
CA LYS A 10 -23.07 -13.77 -2.74
C LYS A 10 -22.70 -12.88 -1.55
N ARG A 11 -22.89 -11.55 -1.62
CA ARG A 11 -22.78 -10.67 -0.43
C ARG A 11 -23.71 -11.08 0.72
N LYS A 12 -24.84 -11.74 0.41
CA LYS A 12 -25.75 -12.28 1.44
C LYS A 12 -25.29 -13.61 2.04
N LEU A 13 -24.54 -14.42 1.30
CA LEU A 13 -24.11 -15.78 1.72
C LEU A 13 -22.75 -15.79 2.41
N HIS A 14 -21.84 -14.88 2.00
CA HIS A 14 -20.60 -14.59 2.70
C HIS A 14 -20.49 -13.07 2.81
N PRO A 15 -20.72 -12.47 4.00
CA PRO A 15 -20.64 -11.02 4.14
C PRO A 15 -19.24 -10.58 3.72
N VAL A 16 -19.19 -9.85 2.60
CA VAL A 16 -17.96 -9.23 2.11
C VAL A 16 -17.52 -8.26 3.19
N PRO A 17 -16.31 -8.41 3.75
CA PRO A 17 -15.79 -7.44 4.70
C PRO A 17 -15.82 -6.05 4.04
N HIS A 18 -16.30 -5.02 4.73
CA HIS A 18 -16.85 -3.77 4.18
C HIS A 18 -15.80 -2.81 3.57
N VAL A 19 -14.95 -3.30 2.65
CA VAL A 19 -13.98 -2.48 1.92
C VAL A 19 -14.70 -1.68 0.84
N LYS A 20 -14.56 -0.35 0.87
CA LYS A 20 -15.08 0.58 -0.15
C LYS A 20 -14.28 0.42 -1.46
N VAL A 21 -14.76 -0.43 -2.37
CA VAL A 21 -14.11 -0.64 -3.68
C VAL A 21 -14.73 0.27 -4.74
N PRO A 22 -13.95 1.07 -5.48
CA PRO A 22 -14.47 1.88 -6.59
C PRO A 22 -14.99 1.00 -7.73
N THR A 23 -15.88 1.55 -8.56
CA THR A 23 -16.19 0.89 -9.84
C THR A 23 -14.94 0.85 -10.72
N ALA A 24 -14.78 -0.18 -11.55
CA ALA A 24 -13.62 -0.28 -12.43
C ALA A 24 -13.45 0.92 -13.36
N ALA A 25 -14.56 1.45 -13.89
CA ALA A 25 -14.53 2.62 -14.77
C ALA A 25 -13.98 3.83 -14.01
N PHE A 26 -14.58 4.16 -12.86
CA PHE A 26 -14.09 5.25 -12.01
C PHE A 26 -12.61 5.07 -11.63
N PHE A 27 -12.21 3.85 -11.27
CA PHE A 27 -10.83 3.57 -10.88
C PHE A 27 -9.84 3.89 -12.01
N THR A 28 -10.13 3.45 -13.24
CA THR A 28 -9.24 3.68 -14.39
C THR A 28 -9.37 5.06 -15.04
N ASP A 29 -10.47 5.77 -14.81
CA ASP A 29 -10.71 7.12 -15.35
C ASP A 29 -9.95 8.20 -14.57
N VAL A 30 -9.75 7.98 -13.26
CA VAL A 30 -8.89 8.84 -12.46
C VAL A 30 -7.43 8.54 -12.81
N LYS A 31 -6.63 9.60 -13.00
CA LYS A 31 -5.21 9.48 -13.33
C LYS A 31 -4.42 8.85 -12.19
N ALA A 32 -3.38 8.08 -12.53
CA ALA A 32 -2.54 7.40 -11.55
C ALA A 32 -1.85 8.39 -10.59
N GLU A 33 -1.47 9.55 -11.11
CA GLU A 33 -0.88 10.66 -10.35
C GLU A 33 -1.81 11.14 -9.24
N VAL A 34 -3.12 11.24 -9.50
CA VAL A 34 -4.07 11.68 -8.47
C VAL A 34 -4.12 10.69 -7.31
N TYR A 35 -4.16 9.38 -7.59
CA TYR A 35 -4.09 8.36 -6.53
C TYR A 35 -2.77 8.45 -5.75
N ALA A 36 -1.65 8.51 -6.46
CA ALA A 36 -0.33 8.56 -5.85
C ALA A 36 -0.17 9.80 -4.95
N GLU A 37 -0.63 10.97 -5.41
CA GLU A 37 -0.63 12.20 -4.63
C GLU A 37 -1.53 12.10 -3.39
N GLN A 38 -2.74 11.57 -3.52
CA GLN A 38 -3.65 11.46 -2.37
C GLN A 38 -3.15 10.47 -1.31
N LEU A 39 -2.59 9.33 -1.75
CA LEU A 39 -1.92 8.37 -0.86
C LEU A 39 -0.75 9.04 -0.14
N THR A 40 0.08 9.78 -0.88
CA THR A 40 1.25 10.49 -0.34
C THR A 40 0.88 11.56 0.69
N ILE A 41 -0.17 12.34 0.45
CA ILE A 41 -0.68 13.32 1.44
C ILE A 41 -1.06 12.61 2.75
N ALA A 42 -1.82 11.52 2.65
CA ALA A 42 -2.36 10.83 3.81
C ALA A 42 -1.28 10.03 4.56
N ASP A 43 -0.36 9.37 3.85
CA ASP A 43 0.76 8.66 4.45
C ASP A 43 1.76 9.61 5.10
N ALA A 44 2.03 10.78 4.50
CA ALA A 44 2.92 11.78 5.08
C ALA A 44 2.38 12.29 6.41
N ALA A 45 1.06 12.58 6.46
CA ALA A 45 0.40 13.00 7.69
C ALA A 45 0.46 11.93 8.78
N SER A 46 0.19 10.66 8.41
CA SER A 46 0.24 9.53 9.35
C SER A 46 1.65 9.17 9.78
N PHE A 47 2.66 9.32 8.92
CA PHE A 47 4.05 9.07 9.27
C PHE A 47 4.56 10.13 10.25
N LYS A 48 4.22 11.40 10.00
CA LYS A 48 4.62 12.54 10.84
C LYS A 48 4.05 12.46 12.26
N SER A 49 2.93 11.78 12.46
CA SER A 49 2.33 11.62 13.79
C SER A 49 2.99 10.53 14.64
N ILE A 50 3.85 9.69 14.06
CA ILE A 50 4.56 8.64 14.81
C ILE A 50 5.59 9.27 15.74
N ASP A 51 5.43 9.05 17.03
CA ASP A 51 6.47 9.35 18.00
C ASP A 51 7.49 8.21 18.02
N VAL A 52 8.77 8.56 18.08
CA VAL A 52 9.89 7.61 18.14
C VAL A 52 9.74 6.61 19.30
N SER A 53 9.19 7.04 20.43
CA SER A 53 8.97 6.19 21.61
C SER A 53 7.97 5.06 21.34
N GLU A 54 7.02 5.25 20.43
CA GLU A 54 6.06 4.22 20.03
C GLU A 54 6.75 3.03 19.35
N LEU A 55 7.86 3.28 18.66
CA LEU A 55 8.58 2.24 17.92
C LEU A 55 9.52 1.42 18.79
N ILE A 56 9.95 2.00 19.92
CA ILE A 56 10.91 1.40 20.84
C ILE A 56 10.20 0.57 21.92
N ARG A 57 9.04 1.04 22.42
CA ARG A 57 8.38 0.43 23.57
C ARG A 57 7.61 -0.85 23.23
N SER A 58 6.56 -0.72 22.42
CA SER A 58 5.73 -1.85 22.00
C SER A 58 4.99 -1.48 20.71
N PRO A 59 5.66 -1.49 19.53
CA PRO A 59 5.10 -0.96 18.28
C PRO A 59 3.83 -1.67 17.79
N PHE A 60 3.46 -2.79 18.41
CA PHE A 60 2.31 -3.62 18.05
C PHE A 60 1.14 -3.51 19.05
N GLU A 61 1.31 -2.78 20.14
CA GLU A 61 0.24 -2.54 21.11
C GLU A 61 -0.47 -1.25 20.77
N ALA A 62 -1.73 -1.35 20.31
CA ALA A 62 -2.52 -0.18 19.89
C ALA A 62 -2.67 0.90 20.97
N GLU A 63 -2.65 0.51 22.25
CA GLU A 63 -2.70 1.46 23.38
C GLU A 63 -1.38 2.21 23.58
N GLN A 64 -0.24 1.57 23.28
CA GLN A 64 1.09 2.13 23.51
C GLN A 64 1.66 2.83 22.26
N SER A 65 1.23 2.41 21.08
CA SER A 65 1.77 2.84 19.78
C SER A 65 0.66 3.14 18.76
N PRO A 66 -0.29 4.03 19.08
CA PRO A 66 -1.47 4.26 18.26
C PRO A 66 -1.15 4.83 16.87
N ASN A 67 -0.15 5.71 16.74
CA ASN A 67 0.22 6.30 15.45
C ASN A 67 0.99 5.28 14.60
N THR A 68 1.84 4.46 15.23
CA THR A 68 2.51 3.34 14.55
C THR A 68 1.48 2.35 14.00
N MET A 69 0.48 1.99 14.81
CA MET A 69 -0.61 1.09 14.41
C MET A 69 -1.51 1.71 13.33
N GLN A 70 -1.77 3.01 13.40
CA GLN A 70 -2.49 3.72 12.34
C GLN A 70 -1.70 3.65 11.02
N TYR A 71 -0.40 3.91 11.06
CA TYR A 71 0.46 3.90 9.87
C TYR A 71 0.60 2.52 9.25
N THR A 72 0.83 1.47 10.05
CA THR A 72 0.84 0.08 9.55
C THR A 72 -0.55 -0.34 9.06
N GLY A 73 -1.61 0.09 9.73
CA GLY A 73 -3.00 -0.13 9.30
C GLY A 73 -3.28 0.44 7.91
N ARG A 74 -2.72 1.60 7.55
CA ARG A 74 -2.82 2.18 6.19
C ARG A 74 -2.19 1.27 5.13
N PHE A 75 -1.02 0.70 5.40
CA PHE A 75 -0.37 -0.27 4.51
C PHE A 75 -1.26 -1.49 4.24
N HIS A 76 -1.78 -2.09 5.32
CA HIS A 76 -2.64 -3.27 5.22
C HIS A 76 -3.93 -2.96 4.48
N HIS A 77 -4.57 -1.83 4.81
CA HIS A 77 -5.76 -1.38 4.12
C HIS A 77 -5.53 -1.19 2.61
N LEU A 78 -4.47 -0.48 2.22
CA LEU A 78 -4.17 -0.26 0.79
C LEU A 78 -3.86 -1.58 0.07
N SER A 79 -3.16 -2.49 0.73
CA SER A 79 -2.88 -3.82 0.17
C SER A 79 -4.18 -4.58 -0.10
N ASP A 80 -5.07 -4.64 0.89
CA ASP A 80 -6.38 -5.28 0.76
C ASP A 80 -7.25 -4.59 -0.29
N TRP A 81 -7.30 -3.26 -0.26
CA TRP A 81 -8.05 -2.47 -1.22
C TRP A 81 -7.59 -2.73 -2.66
N THR A 82 -6.29 -2.88 -2.88
CA THR A 82 -5.69 -3.23 -4.18
C THR A 82 -6.18 -4.60 -4.65
N VAL A 83 -6.05 -5.63 -3.81
CA VAL A 83 -6.52 -7.00 -4.12
C VAL A 83 -8.02 -6.99 -4.41
N ARG A 84 -8.81 -6.31 -3.57
CA ARG A 84 -10.27 -6.23 -3.71
C ARG A 84 -10.71 -5.51 -4.98
N THR A 85 -10.03 -4.44 -5.36
CA THR A 85 -10.32 -3.69 -6.59
C THR A 85 -10.10 -4.55 -7.83
N ILE A 86 -9.07 -5.39 -7.84
CA ILE A 86 -8.82 -6.36 -8.91
C ILE A 86 -9.88 -7.47 -8.90
N LEU A 87 -10.09 -8.14 -7.77
CA LEU A 87 -11.00 -9.30 -7.66
C LEU A 87 -12.48 -8.92 -7.81
N ALA A 88 -12.84 -7.64 -7.66
CA ALA A 88 -14.19 -7.17 -7.94
C ALA A 88 -14.59 -7.29 -9.42
N GLN A 89 -13.63 -7.51 -10.34
CA GLN A 89 -13.92 -7.62 -11.76
C GLN A 89 -13.93 -9.07 -12.26
N SER A 90 -15.04 -9.45 -12.87
CA SER A 90 -15.20 -10.79 -13.46
C SER A 90 -14.44 -10.98 -14.77
N CYS A 91 -14.25 -9.91 -15.56
CA CYS A 91 -13.60 -9.98 -16.87
C CYS A 91 -12.06 -9.88 -16.75
N PRO A 92 -11.28 -10.86 -17.27
CA PRO A 92 -9.82 -10.81 -17.24
C PRO A 92 -9.22 -9.57 -17.89
N LYS A 93 -9.84 -9.06 -18.97
CA LYS A 93 -9.38 -7.84 -19.64
C LYS A 93 -9.52 -6.61 -18.74
N ARG A 94 -10.63 -6.50 -18.00
CA ARG A 94 -10.84 -5.39 -17.05
C ARG A 94 -9.91 -5.49 -15.85
N ARG A 95 -9.71 -6.70 -15.31
CA ARG A 95 -8.69 -6.95 -14.28
C ARG A 95 -7.30 -6.52 -14.75
N ALA A 96 -6.91 -6.87 -15.97
CA ALA A 96 -5.61 -6.49 -16.51
C ALA A 96 -5.46 -4.97 -16.65
N SER A 97 -6.51 -4.23 -17.01
CA SER A 97 -6.51 -2.76 -17.01
C SER A 97 -6.30 -2.19 -15.60
N ILE A 98 -6.99 -2.75 -14.59
CA ILE A 98 -6.82 -2.35 -13.19
C ILE A 98 -5.40 -2.64 -12.70
N VAL A 99 -4.86 -3.85 -12.94
CA VAL A 99 -3.48 -4.21 -12.60
C VAL A 99 -2.49 -3.25 -13.27
N SER A 100 -2.69 -2.94 -14.55
CA SER A 100 -1.84 -1.99 -15.28
C SER A 100 -1.88 -0.58 -14.70
N HIS A 101 -3.03 -0.18 -14.15
CA HIS A 101 -3.19 1.12 -13.51
C HIS A 101 -2.56 1.15 -12.11
N PHE A 102 -2.67 0.08 -11.31
CA PHE A 102 -1.92 -0.04 -10.06
C PHE A 102 -0.40 0.01 -10.26
N ILE A 103 0.12 -0.61 -11.33
CA ILE A 103 1.54 -0.51 -11.68
C ILE A 103 1.94 0.94 -12.01
N GLN A 104 1.05 1.71 -12.65
CA GLN A 104 1.28 3.15 -12.90
C GLN A 104 1.29 3.95 -11.60
N ILE A 105 0.35 3.65 -10.69
CA ILE A 105 0.29 4.32 -9.38
C ILE A 105 1.59 4.04 -8.61
N ALA A 106 2.07 2.78 -8.59
CA ALA A 106 3.34 2.42 -7.95
C ALA A 106 4.53 3.15 -8.59
N GLU A 107 4.59 3.25 -9.92
CA GLU A 107 5.63 4.01 -10.64
C GLU A 107 5.64 5.50 -10.27
N VAL A 108 4.46 6.13 -10.08
CA VAL A 108 4.38 7.53 -9.64
C VAL A 108 4.71 7.67 -8.15
N LEU A 109 4.27 6.73 -7.30
CA LEU A 109 4.64 6.71 -5.88
C LEU A 109 6.15 6.61 -5.68
N HIS A 110 6.82 5.82 -6.53
CA HIS A 110 8.28 5.74 -6.56
C HIS A 110 8.92 7.10 -6.85
N GLN A 111 8.41 7.84 -7.84
CA GLN A 111 8.87 9.19 -8.17
C GLN A 111 8.61 10.19 -7.04
N LEU A 112 7.47 10.07 -6.35
CA LEU A 112 7.13 10.86 -5.16
C LEU A 112 7.91 10.41 -3.91
N ARG A 113 8.72 9.36 -4.00
CA ARG A 113 9.46 8.74 -2.89
C ARG A 113 8.53 8.31 -1.74
N ASN A 114 7.29 7.92 -2.06
CA ASN A 114 6.37 7.29 -1.13
C ASN A 114 6.49 5.77 -1.20
N PHE A 115 7.53 5.25 -0.56
CA PHE A 115 7.81 3.82 -0.50
C PHE A 115 6.77 3.07 0.34
N HIS A 116 6.15 3.71 1.33
CA HIS A 116 5.12 3.06 2.14
C HIS A 116 3.95 2.52 1.29
N SER A 117 3.31 3.39 0.50
CA SER A 117 2.20 2.98 -0.38
C SER A 117 2.66 2.18 -1.59
N GLU A 118 3.84 2.46 -2.14
CA GLU A 118 4.41 1.70 -3.24
C GLU A 118 4.55 0.22 -2.86
N PHE A 119 5.20 -0.05 -1.72
CA PHE A 119 5.39 -1.40 -1.22
C PHE A 119 4.07 -2.10 -0.90
N ALA A 120 3.04 -1.38 -0.45
CA ALA A 120 1.70 -1.94 -0.20
C ALA A 120 1.06 -2.46 -1.49
N ILE A 121 1.08 -1.66 -2.56
CA ILE A 121 0.55 -2.04 -3.88
C ILE A 121 1.35 -3.21 -4.45
N LEU A 122 2.68 -3.15 -4.44
CA LEU A 122 3.51 -4.23 -4.97
C LEU A 122 3.30 -5.54 -4.20
N SER A 123 3.23 -5.48 -2.86
CA SER A 123 2.94 -6.64 -2.00
C SER A 123 1.58 -7.25 -2.32
N ALA A 124 0.55 -6.43 -2.56
CA ALA A 124 -0.76 -6.89 -2.98
C ALA A 124 -0.74 -7.57 -4.35
N LEU A 125 0.00 -7.04 -5.32
CA LEU A 125 0.14 -7.63 -6.65
C LEU A 125 0.92 -8.96 -6.63
N CYS A 126 1.91 -9.08 -5.74
CA CYS A 126 2.66 -10.31 -5.49
C CYS A 126 1.91 -11.32 -4.59
N SER A 127 0.78 -10.94 -4.00
CA SER A 127 0.03 -11.82 -3.11
C SER A 127 -0.62 -12.99 -3.87
N ALA A 128 -0.73 -14.14 -3.20
CA ALA A 128 -1.26 -15.37 -3.81
C ALA A 128 -2.62 -15.21 -4.53
N PRO A 129 -3.61 -14.44 -4.02
CA PRO A 129 -4.87 -14.20 -4.74
C PRO A 129 -4.72 -13.47 -6.08
N VAL A 130 -3.68 -12.66 -6.27
CA VAL A 130 -3.48 -11.88 -7.50
C VAL A 130 -2.46 -12.56 -8.43
N GLU A 131 -1.36 -13.06 -7.89
CA GLU A 131 -0.28 -13.69 -8.66
C GLU A 131 -0.73 -14.93 -9.45
N ARG A 132 -1.73 -15.65 -8.90
CA ARG A 132 -2.31 -16.84 -9.55
C ARG A 132 -3.17 -16.55 -10.77
N LEU A 133 -3.59 -15.30 -10.99
CA LEU A 133 -4.49 -14.90 -12.09
C LEU A 133 -3.76 -14.88 -13.46
N LYS A 134 -3.26 -16.03 -13.93
CA LYS A 134 -2.42 -16.15 -15.13
C LYS A 134 -3.09 -15.60 -16.39
N LEU A 135 -4.40 -15.77 -16.53
CA LEU A 135 -5.18 -15.27 -17.65
C LEU A 135 -5.33 -13.74 -17.61
N THR A 136 -5.35 -13.15 -16.42
CA THR A 136 -5.27 -11.69 -16.23
C THR A 136 -3.88 -11.17 -16.57
N TRP A 137 -2.82 -11.76 -16.00
CA TRP A 137 -1.44 -11.33 -16.22
C TRP A 137 -0.99 -11.44 -17.67
N SER A 138 -1.49 -12.42 -18.44
CA SER A 138 -1.21 -12.53 -19.87
C SER A 138 -1.77 -11.35 -20.69
N ARG A 139 -2.82 -10.69 -20.19
CA ARG A 139 -3.43 -9.49 -20.80
C ARG A 139 -2.81 -8.18 -20.34
N VAL A 140 -1.97 -8.19 -19.31
CA VAL A 140 -1.21 -7.00 -18.89
C VAL A 140 -0.13 -6.72 -19.95
N PRO A 141 -0.03 -5.47 -20.46
CA PRO A 141 0.98 -5.12 -21.47
C PRO A 141 2.39 -5.54 -21.03
N LYS A 142 3.20 -6.04 -21.96
CA LYS A 142 4.58 -6.47 -21.68
C LYS A 142 5.43 -5.35 -21.06
N SER A 143 5.25 -4.12 -21.52
CA SER A 143 5.93 -2.94 -20.94
C SER A 143 5.58 -2.77 -19.45
N ARG A 144 4.29 -2.84 -19.11
CA ARG A 144 3.82 -2.74 -17.71
C ARG A 144 4.34 -3.88 -16.84
N ARG A 145 4.40 -5.10 -17.37
CA ARG A 145 5.02 -6.23 -16.66
C ARG A 145 6.50 -6.03 -16.39
N ARG A 146 7.25 -5.41 -17.31
CA ARG A 146 8.66 -5.06 -17.09
C ARG A 146 8.82 -4.02 -15.99
N THR A 147 8.03 -2.93 -16.03
CA THR A 147 8.01 -1.93 -14.95
C THR A 147 7.73 -2.60 -13.61
N PHE A 148 6.71 -3.46 -13.54
CA PHE A 148 6.39 -4.21 -12.32
C PHE A 148 7.56 -5.07 -11.83
N SER A 149 8.22 -5.82 -12.72
CA SER A 149 9.42 -6.59 -12.34
C SER A 149 10.53 -5.72 -11.77
N THR A 150 10.83 -4.58 -12.41
CA THR A 150 11.85 -3.63 -11.91
C THR A 150 11.48 -3.06 -10.54
N LEU A 151 10.21 -2.69 -10.32
CA LEU A 151 9.76 -2.21 -9.01
C LEU A 151 9.80 -3.33 -7.95
N CYS A 152 9.51 -4.58 -8.32
CA CYS A 152 9.61 -5.72 -7.41
C CYS A 152 11.05 -6.10 -7.05
N GLU A 153 12.06 -5.73 -7.83
CA GLU A 153 13.47 -5.89 -7.41
C GLU A 153 13.74 -5.07 -6.13
N LEU A 154 13.04 -3.94 -5.92
CA LEU A 154 13.12 -3.16 -4.68
C LEU A 154 12.53 -3.91 -3.47
N LEU A 155 11.50 -4.74 -3.71
CA LEU A 155 10.96 -5.66 -2.69
C LEU A 155 11.95 -6.75 -2.30
N SER A 156 13.05 -6.96 -3.03
CA SER A 156 14.09 -7.91 -2.61
C SER A 156 15.08 -7.29 -1.62
N TRP A 157 15.09 -5.96 -1.48
CA TRP A 157 15.98 -5.25 -0.56
C TRP A 157 15.55 -5.35 0.91
N GLN A 158 14.45 -6.04 1.22
CA GLN A 158 14.06 -6.31 2.62
C GLN A 158 15.17 -7.06 3.36
N ASP A 159 15.95 -7.86 2.64
CA ASP A 159 17.08 -8.62 3.17
C ASP A 159 18.41 -7.86 3.08
N ASN A 160 18.45 -6.71 2.37
CA ASN A 160 19.63 -5.84 2.24
C ASN A 160 19.26 -4.39 2.61
N PHE A 161 19.21 -4.18 3.91
CA PHE A 161 18.77 -2.94 4.53
C PHE A 161 19.65 -1.73 4.15
N GLU A 162 20.95 -1.92 3.96
CA GLU A 162 21.87 -0.83 3.56
C GLU A 162 21.51 -0.27 2.18
N SER A 163 21.27 -1.14 1.20
CA SER A 163 20.86 -0.70 -0.14
C SER A 163 19.51 0.01 -0.15
N LEU A 164 18.58 -0.39 0.72
CA LEU A 164 17.31 0.31 0.87
C LEU A 164 17.51 1.71 1.46
N LEU A 165 18.38 1.87 2.46
CA LEU A 165 18.68 3.18 3.06
C LEU A 165 19.38 4.13 2.08
N GLU A 166 20.36 3.64 1.32
CA GLU A 166 21.02 4.42 0.28
C GLU A 166 20.01 4.91 -0.77
N HIS A 167 19.02 4.08 -1.10
CA HIS A 167 17.94 4.47 -1.99
C HIS A 167 16.99 5.51 -1.36
N MET A 168 16.69 5.36 -0.08
CA MET A 168 15.87 6.27 0.72
C MET A 168 16.63 7.53 1.19
N ASP A 169 17.91 7.69 0.82
CA ASP A 169 18.77 8.78 1.27
C ASP A 169 18.06 10.14 1.17
N SER A 170 17.93 10.82 2.31
CA SER A 170 17.25 12.11 2.46
C SER A 170 17.88 13.23 1.64
N ASN A 171 19.14 13.09 1.21
CA ASN A 171 19.80 14.04 0.31
C ASN A 171 19.10 14.15 -1.06
N ARG A 172 18.24 13.18 -1.40
CA ARG A 172 17.43 13.16 -2.62
C ARG A 172 16.01 13.72 -2.44
N GLY A 173 15.75 14.39 -1.31
CA GLY A 173 14.45 14.97 -0.97
C GLY A 173 13.61 14.11 -0.01
N PRO A 174 12.42 14.60 0.36
CA PRO A 174 11.56 13.95 1.35
C PRO A 174 11.16 12.56 0.84
N CYS A 175 10.99 11.63 1.76
CA CYS A 175 10.48 10.30 1.46
C CYS A 175 9.54 9.84 2.56
N ILE A 176 8.67 8.89 2.25
CA ILE A 176 7.75 8.25 3.19
C ILE A 176 8.12 6.77 3.25
N PRO A 177 8.68 6.28 4.36
CA PRO A 177 9.29 4.96 4.39
C PRO A 177 8.33 3.84 4.78
N TYR A 178 8.54 2.65 4.23
CA TYR A 178 7.90 1.45 4.75
C TYR A 178 8.61 1.00 6.04
N ILE A 179 7.97 1.22 7.19
CA ILE A 179 8.58 0.90 8.50
C ILE A 179 8.53 -0.59 8.86
N GLY A 180 7.81 -1.41 8.09
CA GLY A 180 7.66 -2.84 8.40
C GLY A 180 8.97 -3.64 8.37
N PHE A 181 9.99 -3.15 7.65
CA PHE A 181 11.34 -3.75 7.69
C PHE A 181 11.96 -3.67 9.08
N PHE A 182 11.77 -2.54 9.76
CA PHE A 182 12.28 -2.32 11.11
C PHE A 182 11.48 -3.12 12.13
N LEU A 183 10.15 -3.11 11.98
CA LEU A 183 9.25 -3.78 12.91
C LEU A 183 9.46 -5.30 12.93
N LYS A 184 9.82 -5.92 11.80
CA LYS A 184 10.12 -7.36 11.73
C LYS A 184 11.29 -7.77 12.64
N ASP A 185 12.33 -6.96 12.73
CA ASP A 185 13.48 -7.22 13.59
C ASP A 185 13.19 -6.91 15.06
N VAL A 186 12.38 -5.88 15.34
CA VAL A 186 11.87 -5.61 16.70
C VAL A 186 11.01 -6.77 17.21
N TYR A 187 10.21 -7.40 16.33
CA TYR A 187 9.39 -8.57 16.64
C TYR A 187 10.21 -9.83 16.91
N ALA A 188 11.41 -9.98 16.31
CA ALA A 188 12.29 -11.14 16.47
C ALA A 188 13.05 -11.18 17.82
N ALA A 189 12.60 -10.41 18.81
CA ALA A 189 13.04 -10.36 20.21
C ALA A 189 14.34 -9.62 20.54
N HIS A 190 15.18 -9.22 19.58
CA HIS A 190 16.30 -8.30 19.84
C HIS A 190 16.64 -7.50 18.58
N PRO A 191 16.10 -6.28 18.38
CA PRO A 191 16.65 -5.40 17.35
C PRO A 191 18.11 -5.18 17.70
N SER A 192 19.03 -5.43 16.76
CA SER A 192 20.42 -5.02 16.98
C SER A 192 20.41 -3.51 17.25
N HIS A 193 21.15 -3.08 18.27
CA HIS A 193 21.21 -1.67 18.66
C HIS A 193 21.50 -0.75 17.44
N GLU A 194 22.32 -1.25 16.52
CA GLU A 194 22.63 -0.66 15.22
C GLU A 194 21.40 -0.39 14.34
N LYS A 195 20.51 -1.38 14.12
CA LYS A 195 19.30 -1.20 13.32
C LYS A 195 18.33 -0.20 13.93
N LEU A 196 18.22 -0.21 15.27
CA LEU A 196 17.40 0.76 15.99
C LEU A 196 17.97 2.18 15.82
N LEU A 197 19.28 2.38 15.98
CA LEU A 197 19.94 3.67 15.76
C LEU A 197 19.77 4.17 14.32
N ILE A 198 19.82 3.27 13.34
CA ILE A 198 19.60 3.62 11.94
C ILE A 198 18.14 4.04 11.70
N MET A 199 17.17 3.32 12.26
CA MET A 199 15.75 3.72 12.21
C MET A 199 15.57 5.12 12.80
N LEU A 200 16.15 5.37 13.97
CA LEU A 200 16.07 6.66 14.64
C LEU A 200 16.69 7.78 13.81
N SER A 201 17.89 7.55 13.26
CA SER A 201 18.55 8.53 12.37
C SER A 201 17.74 8.79 11.10
N MET A 202 17.13 7.76 10.53
CA MET A 202 16.29 7.90 9.35
C MET A 202 14.99 8.63 9.66
N MET A 203 14.33 8.32 10.78
CA MET A 203 13.14 9.05 11.22
C MET A 203 13.48 10.50 11.52
N GLU A 204 14.56 10.76 12.24
CA GLU A 204 15.04 12.12 12.51
C GLU A 204 15.35 12.86 11.21
N LYS A 205 16.04 12.22 10.25
CA LYS A 205 16.34 12.80 8.93
C LYS A 205 15.08 13.07 8.10
N VAL A 206 14.12 12.14 8.07
CA VAL A 206 12.86 12.34 7.33
C VAL A 206 12.05 13.45 7.99
N LEU A 207 11.84 13.38 9.31
CA LEU A 207 11.11 14.39 10.07
C LEU A 207 11.77 15.78 10.01
N SER A 208 13.11 15.86 10.01
CA SER A 208 13.85 17.12 9.85
C SER A 208 13.90 17.62 8.39
N SER A 209 13.87 16.71 7.41
CA SER A 209 13.76 17.05 5.99
C SER A 209 12.36 17.51 5.60
N MET A 210 11.34 17.22 6.42
CA MET A 210 10.00 17.80 6.31
C MET A 210 9.99 19.15 7.05
N PRO A 211 10.19 20.29 6.35
CA PRO A 211 10.42 21.56 7.03
C PRO A 211 9.17 21.94 7.84
N THR A 212 9.39 22.38 9.07
CA THR A 212 8.37 23.06 9.88
C THR A 212 7.87 24.34 9.20
N HIS A 213 8.61 24.92 8.25
CA HIS A 213 8.16 26.01 7.40
C HIS A 213 8.66 25.88 5.96
N GLN A 214 7.71 25.88 5.03
CA GLN A 214 7.78 26.16 3.58
C GLN A 214 9.15 26.01 2.89
N THR A 215 9.39 24.85 2.25
CA THR A 215 9.78 24.77 0.81
C THR A 215 9.94 23.33 0.28
N VAL A 216 9.89 22.30 1.13
CA VAL A 216 9.91 20.90 0.67
C VAL A 216 8.88 20.06 1.46
N ASN A 217 7.60 20.32 1.20
CA ASN A 217 6.50 19.59 1.82
C ASN A 217 5.55 19.15 0.69
N PHE A 218 4.88 18.01 0.83
CA PHE A 218 3.81 17.55 -0.05
C PHE A 218 2.62 18.53 -0.12
N ASN A 219 2.68 19.67 0.58
CA ASN A 219 1.77 20.82 0.49
C ASN A 219 1.51 21.35 -0.94
N HIS A 220 2.40 21.09 -1.90
CA HIS A 220 2.15 21.46 -3.30
C HIS A 220 1.13 20.53 -3.98
N LEU A 221 0.86 19.36 -3.40
CA LEU A 221 -0.12 18.41 -3.89
C LEU A 221 -1.53 18.90 -3.57
N ARG A 222 -2.41 18.85 -4.56
CA ARG A 222 -3.81 19.22 -4.39
C ARG A 222 -4.53 18.14 -3.58
N VAL A 223 -5.32 18.54 -2.58
CA VAL A 223 -6.20 17.62 -1.84
C VAL A 223 -7.52 17.43 -2.60
N TRP A 224 -7.95 16.18 -2.73
CA TRP A 224 -9.22 15.77 -3.32
C TRP A 224 -10.07 15.06 -2.27
N PRO A 225 -11.00 15.73 -1.57
CA PRO A 225 -11.70 15.18 -0.41
C PRO A 225 -12.43 13.85 -0.67
N ASN A 226 -13.08 13.72 -1.84
CA ASN A 226 -13.77 12.48 -2.21
C ASN A 226 -12.81 11.31 -2.43
N MET A 227 -11.60 11.58 -2.91
CA MET A 227 -10.56 10.57 -3.08
C MET A 227 -9.94 10.19 -1.74
N GLN A 228 -9.71 11.16 -0.85
CA GLN A 228 -9.25 10.90 0.51
C GLN A 228 -10.23 9.97 1.24
N HIS A 229 -11.52 10.28 1.23
CA HIS A 229 -12.55 9.43 1.84
C HIS A 229 -12.67 8.03 1.20
N LEU A 230 -12.33 7.89 -0.08
CA LEU A 230 -12.28 6.58 -0.75
C LEU A 230 -11.09 5.73 -0.26
N LEU A 231 -9.96 6.36 0.03
CA LEU A 231 -8.70 5.74 0.43
C LEU A 231 -8.55 5.61 1.96
N GLU A 232 -9.53 6.07 2.73
CA GLU A 232 -9.55 5.97 4.18
C GLU A 232 -9.61 4.52 4.65
N PRO A 233 -8.75 4.13 5.63
CA PRO A 233 -8.78 2.81 6.21
C PRO A 233 -10.16 2.40 6.74
N CYS A 234 -10.54 1.16 6.44
CA CYS A 234 -11.72 0.54 7.05
C CYS A 234 -11.39 0.01 8.45
N PRO A 235 -12.36 -0.02 9.38
CA PRO A 235 -12.16 -0.62 10.71
C PRO A 235 -11.66 -2.07 10.63
N GLU A 236 -10.77 -2.47 11.53
CA GLU A 236 -10.12 -3.79 11.52
C GLU A 236 -11.12 -4.96 11.63
N GLN A 237 -12.19 -4.77 12.39
CA GLN A 237 -13.31 -5.73 12.49
C GLN A 237 -13.91 -6.07 11.12
N ASP A 238 -13.88 -5.11 10.18
CA ASP A 238 -14.39 -5.24 8.82
C ASP A 238 -13.36 -5.86 7.86
N LEU A 239 -12.24 -6.39 8.36
CA LEU A 239 -11.20 -7.07 7.57
C LEU A 239 -11.03 -8.55 7.98
N LYS A 240 -11.72 -9.02 9.02
CA LYS A 240 -11.60 -10.40 9.51
C LYS A 240 -11.99 -11.41 8.42
N GLY A 241 -11.08 -12.35 8.14
CA GLY A 241 -11.28 -13.41 7.13
C GLY A 241 -11.11 -12.96 5.67
N LEU A 242 -10.72 -11.71 5.43
CA LEU A 242 -10.58 -11.14 4.09
C LEU A 242 -9.56 -11.87 3.22
N GLY A 243 -8.44 -12.33 3.80
CA GLY A 243 -7.42 -13.09 3.09
C GLY A 243 -7.94 -14.40 2.49
N SER A 244 -8.61 -15.23 3.30
CA SER A 244 -9.23 -16.48 2.85
C SER A 244 -10.33 -16.22 1.81
N PHE A 245 -11.13 -15.18 2.03
CA PHE A 245 -12.17 -14.77 1.08
C PHE A 245 -11.57 -14.35 -0.28
N ASN A 246 -10.52 -13.54 -0.28
CA ASN A 246 -9.84 -13.09 -1.49
C ASN A 246 -9.25 -14.27 -2.26
N PHE A 247 -8.62 -15.23 -1.57
CA PHE A 247 -8.08 -16.41 -2.22
C PHE A 247 -9.17 -17.27 -2.88
N MET A 248 -10.26 -17.54 -2.16
CA MET A 248 -11.42 -18.26 -2.69
C MET A 248 -12.01 -17.55 -3.92
N VAL A 249 -12.23 -16.23 -3.86
CA VAL A 249 -12.76 -15.46 -5.01
C VAL A 249 -11.81 -15.53 -6.20
N SER A 250 -10.50 -15.47 -5.97
CA SER A 250 -9.52 -15.64 -7.03
C SER A 250 -9.67 -17.00 -7.72
N GLN A 251 -9.80 -18.10 -6.95
CA GLN A 251 -10.00 -19.45 -7.48
C GLN A 251 -11.25 -19.57 -8.34
N GLU A 252 -12.33 -18.86 -8.00
CA GLU A 252 -13.52 -18.85 -8.83
C GLU A 252 -13.35 -18.04 -10.13
N LEU A 253 -12.60 -16.94 -10.09
CA LEU A 253 -12.38 -16.07 -11.26
C LEU A 253 -11.48 -16.71 -12.30
N GLU A 254 -10.48 -17.45 -11.85
CA GLU A 254 -9.55 -18.23 -12.65
C GLU A 254 -9.27 -19.56 -11.93
N PRO A 255 -10.04 -20.62 -12.24
CA PRO A 255 -9.87 -21.96 -11.66
C PRO A 255 -8.47 -22.54 -11.89
#